data_AF-A0A091MN92-F1
#
_entry.id   AF-A0A091MN92-F1
#
_cell.length_a   1.000
_cell.length_b   1.000
_cell.length_c   1.000
_cell.angle_alpha   90.00
_cell.angle_beta   90.00
_cell.angle_gamma   90.00
#
_symmetry.space_group_name_H-M   'P 1'
#
loop_
_entity.id
_entity.type
_entity.pdbx_description
1 polymer ?
#
loop_
_entity_poly.entity_id
_entity_poly.type
_entity_poly.pdbx_seq_one_letter_code
_entity_poly.pdbx_strand_id
1 'polypeptide(L)'
;CIVTVLNQGLRNGGGVGDVLRKPSKDEPLFAARVVYDLLFYFIVIIIVLNLIFGVIIDTFADLRSEKQKKEEILKTTCFICGLERDKFDNKTVSFEEHIKSEHNMWHYL
;
A
#
# COMPACT_ATOMS: atom_id res chain seq x y z
N CYS A 1 -15.72 -28.32 -5.50
CA CYS A 1 -15.31 -27.88 -6.85
C CYS A 1 -14.86 -26.42 -6.92
N ILE A 2 -15.65 -25.44 -6.50
CA ILE A 2 -15.25 -24.01 -6.61
C ILE A 2 -14.05 -23.68 -5.71
N VAL A 3 -14.05 -24.13 -4.46
CA VAL A 3 -12.94 -23.88 -3.51
C VAL A 3 -11.63 -24.53 -3.96
N THR A 4 -11.69 -25.74 -4.53
CA THR A 4 -10.52 -26.44 -5.07
C THR A 4 -9.96 -25.72 -6.30
N VAL A 5 -10.84 -25.23 -7.18
CA VAL A 5 -10.47 -24.45 -8.36
C VAL A 5 -9.80 -23.13 -7.97
N LEU A 6 -10.31 -22.43 -6.95
CA LEU A 6 -9.70 -21.19 -6.45
C LEU A 6 -8.35 -21.44 -5.78
N ASN A 7 -8.25 -22.40 -4.85
CA ASN A 7 -7.00 -22.66 -4.13
C ASN A 7 -5.89 -23.16 -5.07
N GLN A 8 -6.22 -24.07 -5.97
CA GLN A 8 -5.23 -24.72 -6.84
C GLN A 8 -4.96 -23.90 -8.10
N GLY A 9 -5.97 -23.23 -8.65
CA GLY A 9 -5.81 -22.33 -9.80
C GLY A 9 -5.06 -21.04 -9.48
N LEU A 10 -5.21 -20.49 -8.26
CA LEU A 10 -4.45 -19.31 -7.83
C LEU A 10 -2.97 -19.65 -7.53
N ARG A 11 -2.70 -20.85 -6.98
CA ARG A 11 -1.34 -21.26 -6.57
C ARG A 11 -0.49 -21.80 -7.71
N ASN A 12 -1.09 -22.40 -8.74
CA ASN A 12 -0.35 -23.02 -9.84
C ASN A 12 0.06 -22.05 -10.95
N GLY A 13 -0.16 -20.74 -10.78
CA GLY A 13 0.36 -19.70 -11.68
C GLY A 13 -0.36 -19.60 -13.02
N GLY A 14 -0.61 -20.71 -13.73
CA GLY A 14 -1.28 -20.75 -15.06
C GLY A 14 -2.81 -20.74 -15.03
N GLY A 15 -3.41 -20.53 -13.86
CA GLY A 15 -4.86 -20.49 -13.69
C GLY A 15 -5.53 -21.86 -13.65
N VAL A 16 -6.82 -21.87 -13.98
CA VAL A 16 -7.73 -23.01 -13.78
C VAL A 16 -7.64 -24.05 -14.90
N GLY A 17 -7.16 -23.65 -16.08
CA GLY A 17 -6.92 -24.53 -17.24
C GLY A 17 -5.81 -25.56 -17.01
N ASP A 18 -4.86 -25.31 -16.11
CA ASP A 18 -3.79 -26.26 -15.77
C ASP A 18 -4.22 -27.33 -14.77
N VAL A 19 -5.26 -27.07 -13.97
CA VAL A 19 -5.79 -28.01 -12.97
C VAL A 19 -6.90 -28.89 -13.55
N LEU A 20 -7.65 -28.36 -14.51
CA LEU A 20 -8.76 -29.09 -15.14
C LEU A 20 -8.26 -29.94 -16.31
N ARG A 21 -8.97 -31.04 -16.58
CA ARG A 21 -8.63 -31.96 -17.68
C ARG A 21 -8.54 -31.19 -19.00
N LYS A 22 -7.43 -31.35 -19.72
CA LYS A 22 -7.24 -30.80 -21.06
C LYS A 22 -8.31 -31.38 -22.00
N PRO A 23 -9.22 -30.57 -22.58
CA PRO A 23 -10.23 -31.07 -23.49
C PRO A 23 -9.60 -31.55 -24.81
N SER A 24 -10.20 -32.56 -25.44
CA SER A 24 -9.79 -32.98 -26.79
C SER A 24 -10.23 -31.95 -27.82
N LYS A 25 -9.52 -31.86 -28.95
CA LYS A 25 -9.85 -30.93 -30.04
C LYS A 25 -11.21 -31.23 -30.70
N ASP A 26 -11.70 -32.45 -30.55
CA ASP A 26 -12.95 -32.92 -31.14
C ASP A 26 -14.19 -32.60 -30.29
N GLU A 27 -14.02 -32.03 -29.09
CA GLU A 27 -15.14 -31.66 -28.24
C GLU A 27 -15.75 -30.32 -28.69
N PRO A 28 -17.08 -30.21 -28.90
CA PRO A 28 -17.72 -29.00 -29.42
C PRO A 28 -17.57 -27.79 -28.50
N LEU A 29 -17.24 -28.01 -27.23
CA LEU A 29 -17.07 -26.97 -26.20
C LEU A 29 -15.61 -26.55 -25.99
N PHE A 30 -14.66 -27.07 -26.80
CA PHE A 30 -13.23 -26.75 -26.67
C PHE A 30 -12.96 -25.24 -26.72
N ALA A 31 -13.49 -24.55 -27.71
CA ALA A 31 -13.28 -23.11 -27.88
C ALA A 31 -13.86 -22.28 -26.73
N ALA A 32 -15.09 -22.58 -26.31
CA ALA A 32 -15.73 -21.91 -25.18
C ALA A 32 -14.92 -22.12 -23.88
N ARG A 33 -14.35 -23.31 -23.70
CA ARG A 33 -13.54 -23.62 -22.52
C ARG A 33 -12.22 -22.85 -22.50
N VAL A 34 -11.51 -22.79 -23.62
CA VAL A 34 -10.26 -22.02 -23.73
C VAL A 34 -10.48 -20.53 -23.45
N VAL A 35 -11.56 -19.95 -23.97
CA VAL A 35 -11.90 -18.55 -23.70
C VAL A 35 -12.21 -18.34 -22.22
N TYR A 36 -12.94 -19.25 -21.58
CA TYR A 36 -13.20 -19.19 -20.14
C TYR A 36 -11.90 -19.23 -19.30
N ASP A 37 -10.99 -20.16 -19.60
CA ASP A 37 -9.75 -20.31 -18.85
C ASP A 37 -8.83 -19.08 -19.03
N LEU A 38 -8.78 -18.50 -20.23
CA LEU A 38 -8.06 -17.24 -20.50
C LEU A 38 -8.65 -16.04 -19.77
N LEU A 39 -9.98 -15.87 -19.81
CA LEU A 39 -10.66 -14.78 -19.10
C LEU A 39 -10.47 -14.89 -17.59
N PHE A 40 -10.55 -16.12 -17.05
CA PHE A 40 -10.27 -16.36 -15.64
C PHE A 40 -8.84 -15.98 -15.28
N TYR A 41 -7.85 -16.34 -16.11
CA TYR A 41 -6.45 -15.96 -15.89
C TYR A 41 -6.26 -14.44 -15.88
N PHE A 42 -6.74 -13.72 -16.89
CA PHE A 42 -6.59 -12.26 -16.93
C PHE A 42 -7.31 -11.55 -15.78
N ILE A 43 -8.56 -11.94 -15.48
CA ILE A 43 -9.35 -11.24 -14.47
C ILE A 43 -8.88 -11.63 -13.07
N VAL A 44 -8.80 -12.92 -12.75
CA VAL A 44 -8.54 -13.37 -11.38
C VAL A 44 -7.06 -13.39 -11.04
N ILE A 45 -6.20 -13.82 -11.96
CA ILE A 45 -4.77 -13.85 -11.67
C ILE A 45 -4.17 -12.46 -11.87
N ILE A 46 -4.29 -11.87 -13.06
CA ILE A 46 -3.59 -10.61 -13.34
C ILE A 46 -4.22 -9.43 -12.60
N ILE A 47 -5.53 -9.20 -12.69
CA ILE A 47 -6.12 -8.00 -12.08
C ILE A 47 -6.16 -8.10 -10.55
N VAL A 48 -6.67 -9.19 -9.97
CA VAL A 48 -6.84 -9.26 -8.50
C VAL A 48 -5.50 -9.29 -7.76
N LEU A 49 -4.50 -10.07 -8.20
CA LEU A 49 -3.20 -10.07 -7.51
C LEU A 49 -2.51 -8.71 -7.63
N ASN A 50 -2.52 -8.08 -8.81
CA ASN A 50 -1.91 -6.75 -8.97
C ASN A 50 -2.66 -5.67 -8.19
N LEU A 51 -3.98 -5.80 -8.02
CA LEU A 51 -4.75 -4.90 -7.16
C LEU A 51 -4.34 -5.06 -5.69
N ILE A 52 -4.20 -6.29 -5.19
CA ILE A 52 -3.74 -6.54 -3.82
C ILE A 52 -2.35 -5.93 -3.59
N PHE A 53 -1.41 -6.18 -4.50
CA PHE A 53 -0.08 -5.54 -4.43
C PHE A 53 -0.17 -4.02 -4.52
N GLY A 54 -1.06 -3.50 -5.35
CA GLY A 54 -1.33 -2.06 -5.45
C GLY A 54 -1.75 -1.46 -4.10
N VAL A 55 -2.74 -2.06 -3.43
CA VAL A 55 -3.19 -1.61 -2.09
C VAL A 55 -2.06 -1.69 -1.06
N ILE A 56 -1.26 -2.76 -1.07
CA ILE A 56 -0.13 -2.90 -0.15
C ILE A 56 0.88 -1.77 -0.39
N ILE A 57 1.24 -1.49 -1.65
CA ILE A 57 2.19 -0.42 -1.98
C ILE A 57 1.64 0.95 -1.57
N ASP A 58 0.36 1.19 -1.83
CA ASP A 58 -0.33 2.43 -1.48
C ASP A 58 -0.30 2.67 0.03
N THR A 59 -0.68 1.66 0.83
CA THR A 59 -0.61 1.77 2.31
C THR A 59 0.80 2.01 2.84
N PHE A 60 1.84 1.42 2.23
CA PHE A 60 3.22 1.71 2.60
C PHE A 60 3.65 3.12 2.22
N ALA A 61 3.18 3.64 1.08
CA ALA A 61 3.42 5.02 0.67
C ALA A 61 2.76 6.01 1.64
N ASP A 62 1.53 5.72 2.07
CA ASP A 62 0.81 6.53 3.05
C ASP A 62 1.52 6.55 4.41
N LEU A 63 1.89 5.38 4.94
CA LEU A 63 2.63 5.30 6.21
C LEU A 63 3.96 6.07 6.16
N ARG A 64 4.62 6.07 5.00
CA ARG A 64 5.84 6.86 4.77
C ARG A 64 5.55 8.36 4.77
N SER A 65 4.50 8.78 4.07
CA SER A 65 4.06 10.17 4.00
C SER A 65 3.68 10.71 5.38
N GLU A 66 2.91 9.94 6.16
CA GLU A 66 2.54 10.27 7.53
C GLU A 66 3.76 10.42 8.44
N LYS A 67 4.72 9.48 8.34
CA LYS A 67 5.97 9.57 9.10
C LYS A 67 6.76 10.83 8.75
N GLN A 68 6.92 11.14 7.46
CA GLN A 68 7.61 12.34 7.00
C GLN A 68 6.93 13.61 7.50
N LYS A 69 5.60 13.68 7.42
CA LYS A 69 4.82 14.81 7.93
C LYS A 69 4.98 15.00 9.44
N LYS A 70 4.96 13.91 10.22
CA LYS A 70 5.20 13.98 11.67
C LYS A 70 6.61 14.49 11.99
N GLU A 71 7.62 13.99 11.30
CA GLU A 71 9.01 14.44 11.48
C GLU A 71 9.21 15.90 11.06
N GLU A 72 8.51 16.35 10.01
CA GLU A 72 8.52 17.75 9.59
C GLU A 72 7.89 18.65 10.64
N ILE A 73 6.68 18.33 11.12
CA ILE A 73 5.99 19.09 12.17
C ILE A 73 6.87 19.19 13.43
N LEU A 74 7.53 18.11 13.83
CA LEU A 74 8.45 18.13 14.98
C LEU A 74 9.67 19.04 14.79
N LYS A 75 10.10 19.28 13.55
CA LYS A 75 11.24 20.15 13.22
C LYS A 75 10.84 21.61 13.00
N THR A 76 9.61 21.86 12.57
CA THR A 76 9.12 23.18 12.20
C THR A 76 8.19 23.80 13.23
N THR A 77 7.66 23.02 14.17
CA THR A 77 6.68 23.48 15.14
C THR A 77 7.15 23.17 16.55
N CYS A 78 7.03 24.12 17.47
CA CYS A 78 7.34 23.88 18.87
C CYS A 78 6.31 22.94 19.49
N PHE A 79 6.76 21.87 20.17
CA PHE A 79 5.89 20.86 20.77
C PHE A 79 5.00 21.40 21.90
N ILE A 80 5.48 22.37 22.67
CA ILE A 80 4.78 22.88 23.86
C ILE A 80 3.74 23.95 23.51
N CYS A 81 4.10 24.93 22.68
CA CYS A 81 3.22 26.06 22.35
C CYS A 81 2.56 25.98 20.97
N GLY A 82 2.99 25.05 20.11
CA GLY A 82 2.43 24.89 18.76
C GLY A 82 2.82 25.99 17.76
N LEU A 83 3.77 26.88 18.09
CA LEU A 83 4.22 27.92 17.17
C LEU A 83 5.13 27.35 16.09
N GLU A 84 4.86 27.72 14.84
CA GLU A 84 5.69 27.42 13.68
C GLU A 84 6.98 28.26 13.68
N ARG A 85 8.03 27.70 13.09
CA ARG A 85 9.38 28.27 12.99
C ARG A 85 9.39 29.61 12.28
N ASP A 86 8.51 29.80 11.30
CA ASP A 86 8.34 31.04 10.52
C ASP A 86 8.01 32.26 11.42
N LYS A 87 7.36 32.05 12.55
CA LYS A 87 7.00 33.12 13.51
C LYS A 87 8.21 33.67 14.25
N PHE A 88 9.33 32.96 14.24
CA PHE A 88 10.56 33.36 14.91
C PHE A 88 11.51 34.13 14.00
N ASP A 89 11.30 34.12 12.68
CA ASP A 89 12.16 34.82 11.71
C ASP A 89 12.18 36.35 11.90
N ASN A 90 11.11 36.93 12.47
CA ASN A 90 10.99 38.36 12.77
C ASN A 90 11.10 38.69 14.27
N LYS A 91 11.52 37.74 15.10
CA LYS A 91 11.65 37.89 16.57
C LYS A 91 13.12 38.01 16.96
N THR A 92 13.37 38.52 18.16
CA THR A 92 14.73 38.58 18.74
C THR A 92 15.27 37.22 19.16
N VAL A 93 14.38 36.25 19.39
CA VAL A 93 14.73 34.88 19.83
C VAL A 93 14.60 33.90 18.66
N SER A 94 15.61 33.05 18.49
CA SER A 94 15.60 32.01 17.44
C SER A 94 14.74 30.82 17.84
N PHE A 95 14.21 30.08 16.85
CA PHE A 95 13.43 28.86 17.10
C PHE A 95 14.25 27.81 17.88
N GLU A 96 15.53 27.61 17.53
CA GLU A 96 16.40 26.68 18.24
C GLU A 96 16.64 27.07 19.71
N GLU A 97 16.70 28.37 20.02
CA GLU A 97 16.84 28.83 21.40
C GLU A 97 15.52 28.63 22.16
N HIS A 98 14.39 29.00 21.56
CA HIS A 98 13.05 28.80 22.13
C HIS A 98 12.79 27.34 22.53
N ILE A 99 13.10 26.35 21.69
CA ILE A 99 12.86 24.93 22.02
C ILE A 99 13.88 24.34 23.00
N LYS A 100 15.04 24.98 23.22
CA LYS A 100 16.11 24.47 24.10
C LYS A 100 16.11 25.09 25.49
N SER A 101 15.80 26.39 25.60
CA SER A 101 15.83 27.13 26.86
C SER A 101 14.42 27.37 27.41
N GLU A 102 13.52 27.93 26.62
CA GLU A 102 12.17 28.31 27.08
C GLU A 102 11.20 27.12 27.13
N HIS A 103 11.09 26.38 26.02
CA HIS A 103 10.16 25.26 25.83
C HIS A 103 10.90 23.94 25.59
N ASN A 104 11.87 23.66 26.46
CA ASN A 104 12.53 22.36 26.47
C ASN A 104 11.57 21.27 26.95
N MET A 105 11.27 20.30 26.09
CA MET A 105 10.37 19.19 26.38
C MET A 105 10.74 18.43 27.67
N TRP A 106 12.03 18.26 27.95
CA TRP A 106 12.51 17.48 29.10
C TRP A 106 12.32 18.19 30.44
N HIS A 107 12.15 19.51 30.45
CA HIS A 107 11.83 20.24 31.69
C HIS A 107 10.36 20.06 32.13
N TYR A 108 9.51 19.48 31.28
CA TYR A 108 8.10 19.19 31.57
C TYR A 108 7.85 17.71 31.93
N LEU A 109 8.91 16.90 31.99
CA LEU A 109 8.91 15.49 32.41
C LEU A 109 9.32 15.37 33.88
#